data_AF-A0A0L9VGP8-F1
#
_entry.id   AF-A0A0L9VGP8-F1
#
_cell.length_a   1.000
_cell.length_b   1.000
_cell.length_c   1.000
_cell.angle_alpha   90.00
_cell.angle_beta   90.00
_cell.angle_gamma   90.00
#
_symmetry.space_group_name_H-M   'P 1'
#
loop_
_entity.id
_entity.type
_entity.pdbx_description
1 polymer ?
#
loop_
_entity_poly.entity_id
_entity_poly.type
_entity_poly.pdbx_seq_one_letter_code
_entity_poly.pdbx_strand_id
1 'polypeptide(L)'
;MEVSFKFPCLEKPEADAEVEEDMRFQNSFQELRELQSQLHHAADYCETTFLKSEAKRDVMENTKEYICRAIVTVVDHLGNVSANLEGLISQTSAISEAESRIQCLKQRLFSCEQYADKLALTQMRWREKVPRFHSRYLSSPPILERSSSEKLRYSFLNTLMNLTTINV
;
A
#
# COMPACT_ATOMS: atom_id res chain seq x y z
N MET A 1 -4.77 -17.60 21.07
CA MET A 1 -5.19 -17.06 19.76
C MET A 1 -3.91 -16.57 19.11
N GLU A 2 -3.23 -17.44 18.37
CA GLU A 2 -2.01 -17.06 17.65
C GLU A 2 -2.45 -16.38 16.36
N VAL A 3 -2.12 -15.09 16.24
CA VAL A 3 -2.42 -14.31 15.04
C VAL A 3 -1.24 -14.49 14.10
N SER A 4 -1.37 -15.40 13.15
CA SER A 4 -0.37 -15.58 12.09
C SER A 4 -0.42 -14.38 11.14
N PHE A 5 0.57 -13.50 11.25
CA PHE A 5 0.82 -12.48 10.25
C PHE A 5 1.51 -13.14 9.06
N LYS A 6 0.72 -13.63 8.12
CA LYS A 6 1.21 -14.09 6.82
C LYS A 6 1.56 -12.87 5.99
N PHE A 7 2.85 -12.54 5.94
CA PHE A 7 3.36 -11.62 4.92
C PHE A 7 3.21 -12.27 3.55
N PRO A 8 2.63 -11.60 2.54
CA PRO A 8 2.76 -12.07 1.17
C PRO A 8 4.25 -12.00 0.81
N CYS A 9 4.87 -13.16 0.66
CA CYS A 9 6.18 -13.26 0.04
C CYS A 9 6.02 -12.81 -1.41
N LEU A 10 6.72 -11.73 -1.75
CA LEU A 10 6.80 -11.21 -3.09
C LEU A 10 7.77 -12.11 -3.87
N GLU A 11 7.27 -13.17 -4.47
CA GLU A 11 8.02 -13.89 -5.50
C GLU A 11 8.14 -12.94 -6.71
N LYS A 12 9.32 -12.32 -6.87
CA LYS A 12 9.68 -11.54 -8.07
C LYS A 12 10.73 -12.32 -8.87
N PRO A 13 10.49 -12.58 -10.17
CA PRO A 13 11.54 -12.88 -11.14
C PRO A 13 12.14 -11.58 -11.73
N GLU A 14 12.25 -10.50 -10.95
CA GLU A 14 12.56 -9.16 -11.48
C GLU A 14 14.04 -8.80 -11.60
N ALA A 15 14.93 -9.62 -11.04
CA ALA A 15 16.37 -9.35 -11.13
C ALA A 15 16.90 -9.41 -12.57
N ASP A 16 16.26 -10.18 -13.46
CA ASP A 16 16.76 -10.37 -14.83
C ASP A 16 16.36 -9.22 -15.77
N ALA A 17 15.21 -8.56 -15.54
CA ALA A 17 14.69 -7.49 -16.41
C ALA A 17 15.31 -6.11 -16.11
N GLU A 18 15.62 -5.80 -14.85
CA GLU A 18 16.31 -4.55 -14.48
C GLU A 18 17.78 -4.55 -14.97
N VAL A 19 18.46 -5.69 -14.86
CA VAL A 19 19.84 -5.84 -15.34
C VAL A 19 19.91 -5.73 -16.86
N GLU A 20 18.91 -6.24 -17.58
CA GLU A 20 18.86 -6.16 -19.04
C GLU A 20 18.68 -4.71 -19.54
N GLU A 21 17.83 -3.90 -18.90
CA GLU A 21 17.62 -2.50 -19.31
C GLU A 21 18.82 -1.60 -18.98
N ASP A 22 19.51 -1.82 -17.85
CA ASP A 22 20.73 -1.06 -17.53
C ASP A 22 21.85 -1.36 -18.54
N MET A 23 22.01 -2.64 -18.90
CA MET A 23 22.93 -3.03 -19.97
C MET A 23 22.59 -2.38 -21.31
N ARG A 24 21.30 -2.28 -21.68
CA ARG A 24 20.87 -1.65 -22.94
C ARG A 24 21.19 -0.15 -23.00
N PHE A 25 20.97 0.57 -21.91
CA PHE A 25 21.34 1.99 -21.83
C PHE A 25 22.86 2.19 -21.92
N GLN A 26 23.64 1.41 -21.17
CA GLN A 26 25.10 1.50 -21.20
C GLN A 26 25.64 1.20 -22.61
N ASN A 27 25.10 0.18 -23.28
CA ASN A 27 25.49 -0.17 -24.65
C ASN A 27 25.17 0.97 -25.63
N SER A 28 23.95 1.52 -25.62
CA SER A 28 23.58 2.60 -26.53
C SER A 28 24.39 3.89 -26.28
N PHE A 29 24.74 4.17 -25.02
CA PHE A 29 25.62 5.28 -24.68
C PHE A 29 27.06 5.07 -25.15
N GLN A 30 27.55 3.84 -25.06
CA GLN A 30 28.86 3.45 -25.58
C GLN A 30 28.91 3.55 -27.11
N GLU A 31 27.88 3.12 -27.82
CA GLU A 31 27.77 3.28 -29.28
C GLU A 31 27.79 4.76 -29.69
N LEU A 32 27.11 5.64 -28.93
CA LEU A 32 27.15 7.08 -29.19
C LEU A 32 28.56 7.68 -29.00
N ARG A 33 29.32 7.21 -28.00
CA ARG A 33 30.73 7.58 -27.79
C ARG A 33 31.63 7.12 -28.93
N GLU A 34 31.38 5.92 -29.45
CA GLU A 34 32.11 5.40 -30.61
C GLU A 34 31.78 6.19 -31.88
N LEU A 35 30.51 6.53 -32.10
CA LEU A 35 30.09 7.41 -33.19
C LEU A 35 30.80 8.77 -33.10
N GLN A 36 30.92 9.35 -31.90
CA GLN A 36 31.65 10.60 -31.72
C GLN A 36 33.10 10.49 -32.22
N SER A 37 33.80 9.41 -31.84
CA SER A 37 35.17 9.15 -32.30
C SER A 37 35.24 9.03 -33.83
N GLN A 38 34.30 8.28 -34.43
CA GLN A 38 34.21 8.13 -35.88
C GLN A 38 33.98 9.46 -36.59
N LEU A 39 33.14 10.33 -36.05
CA LEU A 39 32.86 11.65 -36.60
C LEU A 39 34.07 12.58 -36.52
N HIS A 40 34.85 12.53 -35.43
CA HIS A 40 36.10 13.27 -35.34
C HIS A 40 37.10 12.82 -36.41
N HIS A 41 37.30 11.50 -36.56
CA HIS A 41 38.16 10.97 -37.62
C HIS A 41 37.66 11.33 -39.03
N ALA A 42 36.35 11.31 -39.27
CA ALA A 42 35.77 11.71 -40.54
C ALA A 42 35.94 13.21 -40.83
N ALA A 43 35.89 14.06 -39.79
CA ALA A 43 36.16 15.49 -39.91
C ALA A 43 37.61 15.76 -40.31
N ASP A 44 38.58 15.12 -39.63
CA ASP A 44 40.00 15.20 -39.97
C ASP A 44 40.26 14.72 -41.41
N TYR A 45 39.60 13.63 -41.81
CA TYR A 45 39.67 13.10 -43.17
C TYR A 45 39.12 14.09 -44.20
N CYS A 46 37.96 14.69 -43.93
CA CYS A 46 37.35 15.68 -44.82
C CYS A 46 38.26 16.91 -44.99
N GLU A 47 38.84 17.42 -43.90
CA GLU A 47 39.79 18.54 -43.94
C GLU A 47 41.03 18.20 -44.76
N THR A 48 41.70 17.09 -44.43
CA THR A 48 42.94 16.69 -45.11
C THR A 48 42.71 16.37 -46.59
N THR A 49 41.57 15.77 -46.93
CA THR A 49 41.18 15.46 -48.32
C THR A 49 40.87 16.73 -49.09
N PHE A 50 40.16 17.69 -48.48
CA PHE A 50 39.91 18.99 -49.09
C PHE A 50 41.22 19.72 -49.37
N LEU A 51 42.17 19.75 -48.44
CA LEU A 51 43.46 20.43 -48.64
C LEU A 51 44.29 19.81 -49.77
N LYS A 52 44.34 18.48 -49.86
CA LYS A 52 45.18 17.74 -50.83
C LYS A 52 44.58 17.62 -52.24
N SER A 53 43.26 17.68 -52.39
CA SER A 53 42.60 17.43 -53.67
C SER A 53 42.66 18.65 -54.61
N GLU A 54 42.89 18.41 -55.90
CA GLU A 54 42.72 19.43 -56.96
C GLU A 54 41.24 19.64 -57.31
N ALA A 55 40.40 18.60 -57.15
CA ALA A 55 38.96 18.64 -57.37
C ALA A 55 38.20 19.19 -56.14
N LYS A 56 38.51 20.43 -55.74
CA LYS A 56 37.97 21.06 -54.51
C LYS A 56 36.45 21.09 -54.44
N ARG A 57 35.78 21.36 -55.57
CA ARG A 57 34.30 21.44 -55.62
C ARG A 57 33.63 20.12 -55.30
N ASP A 58 34.14 19.02 -55.83
CA ASP A 58 33.55 17.69 -55.65
C ASP A 58 33.75 17.21 -54.21
N VAL A 59 34.95 17.42 -53.65
CA VAL A 59 35.22 17.11 -52.24
C VAL A 59 34.30 17.91 -51.32
N MET A 60 34.11 19.22 -51.59
CA MET A 60 33.22 20.05 -50.79
C MET A 60 31.76 19.57 -50.83
N GLU A 61 31.26 19.16 -52.00
CA GLU A 61 29.90 18.65 -52.13
C GLU A 61 29.71 17.32 -51.39
N ASN A 62 30.68 16.41 -51.50
CA ASN A 62 30.69 15.16 -50.74
C ASN A 62 30.73 15.42 -49.22
N THR A 63 31.50 16.41 -48.75
CA THR A 63 31.54 16.78 -47.33
C THR A 63 30.19 17.30 -46.84
N LYS A 64 29.47 18.11 -47.64
CA LYS A 64 28.13 18.58 -47.26
C LYS A 64 27.14 17.42 -47.14
N GLU A 65 27.14 16.50 -48.12
CA GLU A 65 26.29 15.31 -48.07
C GLU A 65 26.59 14.47 -46.83
N TYR A 66 27.88 14.30 -46.51
CA TYR A 66 28.30 13.60 -45.31
C TYR A 66 27.79 14.28 -44.04
N ILE A 67 27.89 15.60 -43.93
CA ILE A 67 27.38 16.36 -42.77
C ILE A 67 25.87 16.14 -42.59
N CYS A 68 25.10 16.21 -43.68
CA CYS A 68 23.66 15.96 -43.63
C CYS A 68 23.35 14.57 -43.09
N ARG A 69 24.06 13.53 -43.55
CA ARG A 69 23.88 12.16 -43.08
C ARG A 69 24.34 11.98 -41.62
N ALA A 70 25.48 12.56 -41.26
CA ALA A 70 26.05 12.49 -39.92
C ALA A 70 25.10 13.09 -38.88
N ILE A 71 24.47 14.23 -39.17
CA ILE A 71 23.50 14.86 -38.26
C ILE A 71 22.31 13.94 -38.02
N VAL A 72 21.76 13.32 -39.08
CA VAL A 72 20.65 12.37 -38.94
C VAL A 72 21.05 11.18 -38.08
N THR A 73 22.24 10.62 -38.30
CA THR A 73 22.76 9.51 -37.50
C THR A 73 22.95 9.89 -36.03
N VAL A 74 23.51 11.06 -35.73
CA VAL A 74 23.67 11.54 -34.34
C VAL A 74 22.31 11.68 -33.65
N VAL A 75 21.33 12.28 -34.33
CA VAL A 75 19.98 12.44 -33.77
C VAL A 75 19.32 11.08 -33.51
N ASP A 76 19.51 10.11 -34.40
CA ASP A 76 19.00 8.74 -34.21
C ASP A 76 19.61 8.06 -32.98
N HIS A 77 20.94 8.08 -32.84
CA HIS A 77 21.61 7.52 -31.66
C HIS A 77 21.20 8.24 -30.37
N LEU A 78 21.03 9.56 -30.38
CA LEU A 78 20.51 10.30 -29.22
C LEU A 78 19.07 9.90 -28.88
N GLY A 79 18.23 9.67 -29.89
CA GLY A 79 16.88 9.14 -29.71
C GLY A 79 16.89 7.76 -29.04
N ASN A 80 17.79 6.87 -29.48
CA ASN A 80 17.95 5.54 -28.89
C ASN A 80 18.42 5.60 -27.42
N VAL A 81 19.43 6.43 -27.11
CA VAL A 81 19.90 6.66 -25.73
C VAL A 81 18.78 7.21 -24.85
N SER A 82 18.00 8.17 -25.36
CA SER A 82 16.88 8.77 -24.63
C SER A 82 15.77 7.75 -24.35
N ALA A 83 15.45 6.89 -25.31
CA ALA A 83 14.42 5.86 -25.14
C ALA A 83 14.82 4.83 -24.07
N ASN A 84 16.08 4.37 -24.10
CA ASN A 84 16.60 3.43 -23.11
C ASN A 84 16.67 4.06 -21.71
N LEU A 85 17.04 5.35 -21.62
CA LEU A 85 17.05 6.08 -20.35
C LEU A 85 15.64 6.21 -19.76
N GLU A 86 14.63 6.49 -20.59
CA GLU A 86 13.23 6.57 -20.15
C GLU A 86 12.74 5.21 -19.62
N GLY A 87 13.16 4.11 -20.25
CA GLY A 87 12.89 2.75 -19.78
C GLY A 87 13.42 2.51 -18.36
N LEU A 88 14.66 2.90 -18.09
CA LEU A 88 15.28 2.82 -16.77
C LEU A 88 14.57 3.68 -15.72
N ILE A 89 14.23 4.92 -16.06
CA ILE A 89 13.53 5.81 -15.13
C ILE A 89 12.14 5.25 -14.80
N SER A 90 11.43 4.71 -15.80
CA SER A 90 10.10 4.12 -15.62
C SER A 90 10.08 2.93 -14.66
N GLN A 91 11.18 2.17 -14.55
CA GLN A 91 11.31 1.07 -13.59
C GLN A 91 11.41 1.54 -12.13
N THR A 92 11.59 2.84 -11.88
CA THR A 92 11.71 3.46 -10.53
C THR A 92 10.39 3.45 -9.72
N SER A 93 9.45 2.57 -10.05
CA SER A 93 8.30 2.19 -9.22
C SER A 93 8.70 1.77 -7.80
N ALA A 94 9.95 1.34 -7.59
CA ALA A 94 10.50 1.05 -6.27
C ALA A 94 10.44 2.26 -5.32
N ILE A 95 10.62 3.49 -5.82
CA ILE A 95 10.56 4.70 -4.99
C ILE A 95 9.12 4.96 -4.53
N SER A 96 8.15 4.87 -5.44
CA SER A 96 6.73 5.08 -5.09
C SER A 96 6.21 3.97 -4.17
N GLU A 97 6.66 2.73 -4.35
CA GLU A 97 6.37 1.62 -3.44
C GLU A 97 6.96 1.88 -2.04
N ALA A 98 8.23 2.29 -1.97
CA ALA A 98 8.89 2.63 -0.71
C ALA A 98 8.18 3.80 0.00
N GLU A 99 7.79 4.83 -0.74
CA GLU A 99 7.02 5.95 -0.21
C GLU A 99 5.69 5.48 0.39
N SER A 100 4.94 4.63 -0.32
CA SER A 100 3.69 4.05 0.18
C SER A 100 3.90 3.26 1.48
N ARG A 101 4.97 2.44 1.55
CA ARG A 101 5.33 1.69 2.76
C ARG A 101 5.68 2.62 3.92
N ILE A 102 6.42 3.70 3.66
CA ILE A 102 6.75 4.73 4.66
C ILE A 102 5.47 5.42 5.16
N GLN A 103 4.55 5.79 4.28
CA GLN A 103 3.28 6.41 4.68
C GLN A 103 2.43 5.48 5.53
N CYS A 104 2.36 4.19 5.18
CA CYS A 104 1.68 3.17 6.00
C CYS A 104 2.29 3.08 7.41
N LEU A 105 3.63 3.06 7.51
CA LEU A 105 4.32 3.04 8.81
C LEU A 105 4.03 4.30 9.63
N LYS A 106 4.05 5.49 9.00
CA LYS A 106 3.68 6.75 9.64
C LYS A 106 2.27 6.72 10.21
N GLN A 107 1.29 6.25 9.44
CA GLN A 107 -0.10 6.14 9.89
C GLN A 107 -0.25 5.17 11.06
N ARG A 108 0.43 4.02 11.02
CA ARG A 108 0.42 3.05 12.11
C ARG A 108 1.03 3.62 13.39
N LEU A 109 2.19 4.28 13.28
CA LEU A 109 2.86 4.92 14.41
C LEU A 109 1.96 5.98 15.05
N PHE A 110 1.41 6.89 14.24
CA PHE A 110 0.49 7.93 14.71
C PHE A 110 -0.75 7.35 15.41
N SER A 111 -1.32 6.27 14.85
CA SER A 111 -2.46 5.58 15.47
C SER A 111 -2.09 4.95 16.83
N CYS A 112 -0.89 4.39 16.93
CA CYS A 112 -0.38 3.85 18.20
C CYS A 112 -0.18 4.95 19.25
N GLU A 113 0.37 6.11 18.87
CA GLU A 113 0.51 7.27 19.76
C GLU A 113 -0.87 7.74 20.27
N GLN A 114 -1.83 7.96 19.36
CA GLN A 114 -3.19 8.33 19.74
C GLN A 114 -3.85 7.30 20.68
N TYR A 115 -3.61 6.01 20.44
CA TYR A 115 -4.13 4.96 21.30
C TYR A 115 -3.48 4.98 22.69
N ALA A 116 -2.16 5.16 22.76
CA ALA A 116 -1.42 5.27 24.01
C ALA A 116 -1.91 6.48 24.84
N ASP A 117 -2.07 7.64 24.21
CA ASP A 117 -2.60 8.85 24.85
C ASP A 117 -4.02 8.62 25.39
N LYS A 118 -4.90 8.03 24.58
CA LYS A 118 -6.28 7.71 24.99
C LYS A 118 -6.31 6.72 26.16
N LEU A 119 -5.42 5.73 26.17
CA LEU A 119 -5.30 4.75 27.26
C LEU A 119 -4.82 5.43 28.55
N ALA A 120 -3.78 6.27 28.47
CA ALA A 120 -3.26 7.03 29.60
C ALA A 120 -4.34 7.93 30.23
N LEU A 121 -5.08 8.68 29.41
CA LEU A 121 -6.20 9.51 29.86
C LEU A 121 -7.32 8.68 30.51
N THR A 122 -7.60 7.48 29.97
CA THR A 122 -8.62 6.59 30.54
C THR A 122 -8.21 6.04 31.91
N GLN A 123 -6.92 5.79 32.13
CA GLN A 123 -6.41 5.35 33.44
C GLN A 123 -6.48 6.45 34.50
N MET A 124 -6.28 7.71 34.11
CA MET A 124 -6.39 8.85 35.02
C MET A 124 -7.84 9.28 35.30
N ARG A 125 -8.81 8.84 34.48
CA ARG A 125 -10.20 9.25 34.59
C ARG A 125 -10.92 8.52 35.72
N TRP A 126 -11.42 9.27 36.69
CA TRP A 126 -12.37 8.76 37.69
C TRP A 126 -13.66 8.28 36.99
N ARG A 127 -14.02 7.00 37.15
CA ARG A 127 -15.29 6.44 36.67
C ARG A 127 -16.31 6.36 37.79
N GLU A 128 -17.15 7.38 37.88
CA GLU A 128 -18.35 7.31 38.71
C GLU A 128 -19.37 6.37 38.06
N LYS A 129 -19.78 5.32 38.77
CA LYS A 129 -20.87 4.43 38.33
C LYS A 129 -22.20 5.15 38.58
N VAL A 130 -22.58 6.04 37.67
CA VAL A 130 -23.88 6.71 37.74
C VAL A 130 -24.97 5.74 37.30
N PRO A 131 -25.91 5.37 38.17
CA PRO A 131 -27.03 4.52 37.78
C PRO A 131 -27.90 5.27 36.77
N ARG A 132 -28.29 4.60 35.69
CA ARG A 132 -29.30 5.14 34.77
C ARG A 132 -30.67 4.85 35.35
N PHE A 133 -31.29 5.85 35.97
CA PHE A 133 -32.65 5.75 36.48
C PHE A 133 -33.66 6.02 35.36
N HIS A 134 -34.66 5.16 35.24
CA HIS A 134 -35.80 5.43 34.38
C HIS A 134 -36.82 6.29 35.15
N SER A 135 -37.50 7.22 34.46
CA SER A 135 -38.48 8.12 35.09
C SER A 135 -39.69 7.40 35.71
N ARG A 136 -39.94 6.14 35.35
CA ARG A 136 -41.05 5.35 35.88
C ARG A 136 -40.64 3.88 35.99
N TYR A 137 -40.78 3.31 37.19
CA TYR A 137 -40.67 1.88 37.43
C TYR A 137 -42.08 1.32 37.59
N LEU A 138 -42.44 0.33 36.79
CA LEU A 138 -43.69 -0.43 36.96
C LEU A 138 -43.34 -1.69 37.77
N SER A 139 -43.98 -1.87 38.92
CA SER A 139 -43.90 -3.11 39.68
C SER A 139 -44.68 -4.21 38.97
N SER A 140 -44.16 -5.44 38.98
CA SER A 140 -44.89 -6.59 38.44
C SER A 140 -46.23 -6.73 39.16
N PRO A 141 -47.36 -6.89 38.44
CA PRO A 141 -48.66 -7.03 39.07
C PRO A 141 -48.67 -8.30 39.95
N PRO A 142 -49.28 -8.26 41.14
CA PRO A 142 -49.37 -9.43 42.00
C PRO A 142 -50.13 -10.55 41.27
N ILE A 143 -49.56 -11.76 41.28
CA ILE A 143 -50.20 -12.96 40.74
C ILE A 143 -51.48 -13.19 41.55
N LEU A 144 -52.62 -13.05 40.88
CA LEU A 144 -53.93 -13.27 41.47
C LEU A 144 -54.17 -14.79 41.54
N GLU A 145 -53.64 -15.43 42.59
CA GLU A 145 -53.93 -16.82 42.95
C GLU A 145 -55.45 -16.96 43.17
N ARG A 146 -56.11 -17.66 42.26
CA ARG A 146 -57.56 -17.91 42.29
C ARG A 146 -57.85 -18.89 43.44
N SER A 147 -58.46 -18.35 44.50
CA SER A 147 -58.94 -19.04 45.70
C SER A 147 -59.45 -20.48 45.46
N SER A 148 -58.75 -21.46 46.05
CA SER A 148 -59.23 -22.82 46.33
C SER A 148 -59.29 -23.08 47.86
N SER A 149 -59.51 -22.02 48.65
CA SER A 149 -59.38 -22.08 50.12
C SER A 149 -60.62 -22.68 50.83
N GLU A 150 -61.78 -22.76 50.17
CA GLU A 150 -63.01 -23.19 50.83
C GLU A 150 -63.11 -24.71 51.06
N LYS A 151 -62.55 -25.56 50.19
CA LYS A 151 -62.66 -27.02 50.35
C LYS A 151 -61.80 -27.59 51.50
N LEU A 152 -60.68 -26.95 51.84
CA LEU A 152 -59.79 -27.43 52.91
C LEU A 152 -60.30 -27.08 54.31
N ARG A 153 -61.02 -25.96 54.47
CA ARG A 153 -61.59 -25.54 55.78
C ARG A 153 -62.69 -26.49 56.27
N TYR A 154 -63.58 -26.96 55.38
CA TYR A 154 -64.64 -27.90 55.76
C TYR A 154 -64.10 -29.29 56.13
N SER A 155 -63.03 -29.74 55.47
CA SER A 155 -62.37 -31.01 55.81
C SER A 155 -61.71 -30.95 57.20
N PHE A 156 -60.99 -29.88 57.51
CA PHE A 156 -60.31 -29.73 58.80
C PHE A 156 -61.29 -29.63 59.99
N LEU A 157 -62.39 -28.89 59.84
CA LEU A 157 -63.39 -28.75 60.90
C LEU A 157 -64.15 -30.07 61.16
N ASN A 158 -64.47 -30.83 60.11
CA ASN A 158 -65.10 -32.15 60.25
C ASN A 158 -64.18 -33.17 60.96
N THR A 159 -62.87 -33.09 60.70
CA THR A 159 -61.89 -33.98 61.35
C THR A 159 -61.74 -33.64 62.84
N LEU A 160 -61.77 -32.35 63.20
CA LEU A 160 -61.67 -31.90 64.59
C LEU A 160 -62.93 -32.21 65.42
N MET A 161 -64.13 -32.07 64.85
CA MET A 161 -65.39 -32.41 65.54
C MET A 161 -65.52 -33.90 65.88
N ASN A 162 -65.00 -34.79 65.01
CA ASN A 162 -65.06 -36.24 65.23
C ASN A 162 -64.08 -36.74 66.31
N LEU A 163 -63.01 -35.99 66.60
CA LEU A 163 -62.02 -36.34 67.63
C LEU A 163 -62.45 -35.90 69.04
N THR A 164 -63.34 -34.91 69.16
CA THR A 164 -63.86 -34.44 70.46
C THR A 164 -65.02 -35.27 71.02
N THR A 165 -65.62 -36.17 70.23
CA THR A 165 -66.79 -36.97 70.65
C THR A 165 -66.44 -38.37 71.17
N ILE A 166 -65.15 -38.76 71.19
CA ILE A 166 -64.69 -40.07 71.71
C ILE A 166 -63.74 -39.87 72.91
N ASN A 167 -64.19 -39.09 73.90
CA ASN A 167 -63.60 -39.04 75.24
C ASN A 167 -64.66 -38.62 76.27
N VAL A 168 -65.63 -39.50 76.52
CA VAL A 168 -66.28 -39.74 77.82
C VAL A 168 -66.58 -41.23 77.93
#